data_AF-A0A522X7Y3-F1
#
_entry.id   AF-A0A522X7Y3-F1
#
_cell.length_a   1.000
_cell.length_b   1.000
_cell.length_c   1.000
_cell.angle_alpha   90.00
_cell.angle_beta   90.00
_cell.angle_gamma   90.00
#
_symmetry.space_group_name_H-M   'P 1'
#
loop_
_entity.id
_entity.type
_entity.pdbx_description
1 polymer ?
#
loop_
_entity_poly.entity_id
_entity_poly.type
_entity_poly.pdbx_seq_one_letter_code
_entity_poly.pdbx_strand_id
1 'polypeptide(L)'
;MLNAKIFDDLSAKLSEVANSGPAKDIEKNARALLMQGFAKLDLVTREEFDVQAQVLSRAREQLTALEARVAKLEAQRTAEPETQHNMIAD
;
A
#
# COMPACT_ATOMS: atom_id res chain seq x y z
N MET A 1 4.90 -12.16 -9.10
CA MET A 1 5.47 -12.55 -10.41
C MET A 1 4.71 -11.98 -11.62
N LEU A 2 3.86 -10.94 -11.46
CA LEU A 2 3.23 -10.25 -12.60
C LEU A 2 4.22 -9.35 -13.36
N ASN A 3 5.15 -8.71 -12.65
CA ASN A 3 6.05 -7.71 -13.24
C ASN A 3 7.00 -8.30 -14.28
N ALA A 4 7.61 -9.46 -14.02
CA ALA A 4 8.63 -10.06 -14.89
C ALA A 4 8.12 -10.34 -16.32
N LYS A 5 6.94 -10.96 -16.45
CA LYS A 5 6.36 -11.28 -17.77
C LYS A 5 6.06 -10.04 -18.62
N ILE A 6 5.66 -8.94 -17.98
CA ILE A 6 5.36 -7.67 -18.69
C ILE A 6 6.66 -7.03 -19.20
N PHE A 7 7.74 -7.09 -18.40
CA PHE A 7 9.06 -6.63 -18.83
C PHE A 7 9.62 -7.48 -19.97
N ASP A 8 9.46 -8.79 -19.90
CA ASP A 8 9.89 -9.72 -20.94
C ASP A 8 9.15 -9.44 -22.27
N ASP A 9 7.82 -9.34 -22.23
CA ASP A 9 6.99 -9.03 -23.42
C ASP A 9 7.29 -7.64 -24.01
N LEU A 10 7.53 -6.65 -23.16
CA LEU A 10 7.89 -5.29 -23.58
C LEU A 10 9.28 -5.26 -24.23
N SER A 11 10.25 -5.98 -23.66
CA SER A 11 11.61 -6.07 -24.20
C SER A 11 11.62 -6.77 -25.56
N ALA A 12 10.87 -7.87 -25.72
CA ALA A 12 10.74 -8.58 -26.98
C ALA A 12 10.16 -7.70 -28.10
N LYS A 13 9.09 -6.95 -27.80
CA LYS A 13 8.48 -6.03 -28.77
C LYS A 13 9.35 -4.81 -29.10
N LEU A 14 10.10 -4.28 -28.13
CA LEU A 14 11.06 -3.20 -28.36
C LEU A 14 12.21 -3.66 -29.28
N SER A 15 12.74 -4.86 -29.06
CA SER A 15 13.77 -5.45 -29.91
C SER A 15 13.28 -5.69 -31.34
N GLU A 16 12.03 -6.13 -31.52
CA GLU A 16 11.42 -6.32 -32.83
C GLU A 16 11.27 -4.99 -33.61
N VAL A 17 10.78 -3.95 -32.93
CA VAL A 17 10.65 -2.60 -33.50
C VAL A 17 12.00 -2.00 -33.85
N ALA A 18 13.01 -2.16 -32.99
CA ALA A 18 14.36 -1.62 -33.21
C ALA A 18 15.06 -2.25 -34.44
N ASN A 19 14.75 -3.51 -34.76
CA ASN A 19 15.36 -4.23 -35.87
C ASN A 19 14.67 -4.03 -37.24
N SER A 20 13.49 -3.39 -37.28
CA SER A 20 12.61 -3.43 -38.46
C SER A 20 12.21 -2.07 -39.06
N GLY A 21 12.58 -0.93 -38.48
CA GLY A 21 12.07 0.38 -38.91
C GLY A 21 13.08 1.53 -39.01
N PRO A 22 12.80 2.57 -39.81
CA PRO A 22 13.51 3.85 -39.76
C PRO A 22 13.47 4.46 -38.36
N ALA A 23 14.50 5.23 -37.96
CA ALA A 23 14.64 5.77 -36.60
C ALA A 23 13.39 6.51 -36.06
N LYS A 24 12.63 7.21 -36.92
CA LYS A 24 11.37 7.88 -36.54
C LYS A 24 10.21 6.92 -36.23
N ASP A 25 10.11 5.81 -36.95
CA ASP A 25 9.06 4.82 -36.73
C ASP A 25 9.36 3.97 -35.48
N ILE A 26 10.65 3.75 -35.18
CA ILE A 26 11.09 3.14 -33.93
C ILE A 26 10.61 3.97 -32.73
N GLU A 27 10.85 5.29 -32.74
CA GLU A 27 10.46 6.17 -31.64
C GLU A 27 8.95 6.15 -31.40
N LYS A 28 8.15 6.23 -32.49
CA LYS A 28 6.69 6.24 -32.43
C LYS A 28 6.14 4.91 -31.88
N ASN A 29 6.66 3.78 -32.37
CA ASN A 29 6.23 2.46 -31.93
C ASN A 29 6.67 2.15 -30.49
N ALA A 30 7.89 2.54 -30.11
CA ALA A 30 8.38 2.42 -28.73
C ALA A 30 7.50 3.21 -27.75
N ARG A 31 7.13 4.45 -28.10
CA ARG A 31 6.22 5.27 -27.29
C ARG A 31 4.85 4.61 -27.12
N ALA A 32 4.27 4.09 -28.20
CA ALA A 32 2.99 3.39 -28.15
C ALA A 32 3.03 2.11 -27.29
N LEU A 33 4.12 1.34 -27.38
CA LEU A 33 4.34 0.15 -26.57
C LEU A 33 4.50 0.48 -25.08
N LEU A 34 5.24 1.54 -24.74
CA LEU A 34 5.37 2.01 -23.36
C LEU A 34 4.04 2.48 -22.79
N MET A 35 3.26 3.25 -23.57
CA MET A 35 1.91 3.67 -23.16
C MET A 35 0.98 2.47 -22.96
N GLN A 36 1.04 1.46 -23.84
CA GLN A 36 0.26 0.23 -23.69
C GLN A 36 0.73 -0.62 -22.50
N GLY A 37 2.03 -0.62 -22.21
CA GLY A 37 2.62 -1.27 -21.03
C GLY A 37 2.14 -0.60 -19.74
N PHE A 38 2.20 0.73 -19.66
CA PHE A 38 1.68 1.48 -18.51
C PHE A 38 0.17 1.33 -18.33
N ALA A 39 -0.61 1.29 -19.41
CA ALA A 39 -2.06 1.04 -19.33
C ALA A 39 -2.42 -0.37 -18.81
N LYS A 40 -1.50 -1.34 -18.92
CA LYS A 40 -1.67 -2.69 -18.37
C LYS A 40 -1.20 -2.84 -16.93
N LEU A 41 -0.48 -1.84 -16.41
CA LEU A 41 -0.10 -1.78 -15.00
C LEU A 41 -1.23 -1.09 -14.25
N ASP A 42 -1.58 -1.60 -13.07
CA ASP A 42 -2.55 -0.97 -12.17
C ASP A 42 -1.89 0.25 -11.48
N LEU A 43 -1.61 1.26 -12.30
CA LEU A 43 -0.90 2.46 -11.89
C LEU A 43 -1.86 3.40 -11.19
N VAL A 44 -1.57 3.67 -9.92
CA VAL A 44 -2.16 4.80 -9.22
C VAL A 44 -1.33 6.05 -9.50
N THR A 45 -2.01 7.19 -9.61
CA THR A 45 -1.34 8.48 -9.71
C THR A 45 -0.55 8.76 -8.42
N ARG A 46 0.46 9.62 -8.53
CA ARG A 46 1.23 10.03 -7.35
C ARG A 46 0.35 10.69 -6.29
N GLU A 47 -0.62 11.48 -6.72
CA GLU A 47 -1.58 12.15 -5.83
C GLU A 47 -2.45 11.14 -5.08
N GLU A 48 -3.00 10.14 -5.78
CA GLU A 48 -3.77 9.06 -5.13
C GLU A 48 -2.93 8.28 -4.12
N PHE A 49 -1.67 8.00 -4.46
CA PHE A 49 -0.75 7.36 -3.52
C PHE A 49 -0.53 8.21 -2.26
N ASP A 50 -0.27 9.51 -2.42
CA ASP A 50 -0.03 10.42 -1.29
C ASP A 50 -1.28 10.54 -0.40
N VAL A 51 -2.49 10.55 -0.99
CA VAL A 51 -3.75 10.50 -0.26
C VAL A 51 -3.87 9.21 0.56
N GLN A 52 -3.59 8.04 -0.04
CA GLN A 52 -3.65 6.76 0.68
C GLN A 52 -2.62 6.68 1.80
N ALA A 53 -1.42 7.23 1.59
CA ALA A 53 -0.39 7.32 2.63
C ALA A 53 -0.87 8.17 3.83
N GLN A 54 -1.57 9.29 3.56
CA GLN A 54 -2.13 10.12 4.62
C GLN A 54 -3.26 9.40 5.38
N VAL A 55 -4.16 8.72 4.67
CA VAL A 55 -5.22 7.91 5.29
C VAL A 55 -4.62 6.84 6.20
N LEU A 56 -3.58 6.15 5.73
CA LEU A 56 -2.86 5.14 6.52
C LEU A 56 -2.19 5.73 7.76
N SER A 57 -1.59 6.92 7.67
CA SER A 57 -1.03 7.63 8.83
C SER A 57 -2.09 7.88 9.90
N ARG A 58 -3.24 8.45 9.50
CA ARG A 58 -4.36 8.72 10.42
C ARG A 58 -4.95 7.45 11.02
N ALA A 59 -4.99 6.36 10.26
CA ALA A 59 -5.46 5.07 10.77
C ALA A 59 -4.52 4.54 11.87
N ARG A 60 -3.20 4.65 11.68
CA ARG A 60 -2.20 4.27 12.69
C ARG A 60 -2.32 5.10 13.97
N GLU A 61 -2.49 6.41 13.83
CA GLU A 61 -2.69 7.31 14.98
C GLU A 61 -3.93 6.93 15.79
N GLN A 62 -5.06 6.68 15.11
CA GLN A 62 -6.29 6.24 15.76
C GLN A 62 -6.15 4.85 16.41
N LEU A 63 -5.44 3.93 15.76
CA LEU A 63 -5.18 2.59 16.28
C LEU A 63 -4.37 2.67 17.59
N THR A 64 -3.28 3.44 17.60
CA THR A 64 -2.47 3.65 18.83
C THR A 64 -3.29 4.28 19.95
N ALA A 65 -4.16 5.26 19.65
CA ALA A 65 -5.03 5.86 20.65
C ALA A 65 -6.06 4.86 21.23
N LEU A 66 -6.62 4.00 20.39
CA LEU A 66 -7.53 2.94 20.81
C LEU A 66 -6.83 1.88 21.67
N GLU A 67 -5.64 1.43 21.28
CA GLU A 67 -4.82 0.51 22.07
C GLU A 67 -4.53 1.07 23.47
N ALA A 68 -4.13 2.33 23.57
CA ALA A 68 -3.89 2.99 24.85
C ALA A 68 -5.17 3.08 25.71
N ARG A 69 -6.32 3.35 25.09
CA ARG A 69 -7.61 3.38 25.79
C ARG A 69 -8.00 2.00 26.30
N VAL A 70 -7.81 0.95 25.50
CA VAL A 70 -8.08 -0.44 25.90
C VAL A 70 -7.19 -0.84 27.06
N ALA A 71 -5.87 -0.59 26.97
CA ALA A 71 -4.93 -0.89 28.05
C ALA A 71 -5.32 -0.20 29.37
N LYS A 72 -5.75 1.07 29.32
CA LYS A 72 -6.25 1.79 30.50
C LYS A 72 -7.50 1.12 31.11
N LEU A 73 -8.45 0.71 30.27
CA LEU A 73 -9.68 0.05 30.72
C LEU A 73 -9.39 -1.33 31.33
N GLU A 74 -8.48 -2.09 30.72
CA GLU A 74 -8.04 -3.40 31.23
C GLU A 74 -7.35 -3.25 32.58
N ALA A 75 -6.45 -2.26 32.73
CA ALA A 75 -5.80 -1.97 33.99
C ALA A 75 -6.81 -1.57 35.09
N GLN A 76 -7.83 -0.77 34.76
CA GLN A 76 -8.88 -0.39 35.71
C GLN A 76 -9.70 -1.59 36.20
N ARG A 77 -10.03 -2.54 35.32
CA ARG A 77 -10.74 -3.77 35.74
C ARG A 77 -9.89 -4.70 36.59
N THR A 78 -8.58 -4.72 36.36
CA THR A 78 -7.66 -5.59 37.12
C THR A 78 -7.28 -4.95 38.46
N ALA A 79 -7.41 -3.61 38.57
CA ALA A 79 -7.11 -2.83 39.74
C ALA A 79 -8.31 -2.61 40.68
N GLU A 80 -9.46 -3.28 40.49
CA GLU A 80 -10.50 -3.38 41.51
C GLU A 80 -10.15 -4.51 42.48
N PRO A 81 -9.59 -4.23 43.67
CA PRO A 81 -9.25 -5.26 44.64
C PRO A 81 -10.45 -5.42 45.58
N GLU A 82 -10.85 -6.65 45.87
CA GLU A 82 -11.09 -7.31 47.17
C GLU A 82 -11.44 -6.48 48.45
N THR A 83 -11.77 -5.20 48.37
CA THR A 83 -11.91 -4.28 49.51
C THR A 83 -13.31 -4.37 50.12
N GLN A 84 -14.28 -4.91 49.39
CA GLN A 84 -15.63 -5.15 49.93
C GLN A 84 -15.77 -6.46 50.70
N HIS A 85 -14.85 -7.43 50.54
CA HIS A 85 -14.95 -8.71 51.25
C HIS A 85 -14.36 -8.66 52.68
N ASN A 86 -13.35 -7.82 52.92
CA ASN A 86 -12.63 -7.80 54.20
C ASN A 86 -13.18 -6.80 55.25
N MET A 87 -14.35 -6.19 55.02
CA MET A 87 -15.00 -5.25 55.95
C MET A 87 -16.20 -5.85 56.73
N ILE A 88 -16.53 -7.13 56.53
CA ILE A 88 -17.68 -7.79 57.19
C ILE A 88 -17.22 -8.73 58.34
N ALA A 89 -15.92 -8.85 58.58
CA ALA A 89 -15.34 -9.83 59.51
C ALA A 89 -14.57 -9.24 60.72
N ASP A 90 -14.88 -8.01 61.14
CA ASP A 90 -14.45 -7.42 62.44
C ASP A 90 -15.67 -6.93 63.23
#